data_AF-A0A1I2B548-F1
#
_entry.id   AF-A0A1I2B548-F1
#
_cell.length_a   1.000
_cell.length_b   1.000
_cell.length_c   1.000
_cell.angle_alpha   90.00
_cell.angle_beta   90.00
_cell.angle_gamma   90.00
#
_symmetry.space_group_name_H-M   'P 1'
#
loop_
_entity.id
_entity.type
_entity.pdbx_description
1 polymer ?
#
loop_
_entity_poly.entity_id
_entity_poly.type
_entity_poly.pdbx_seq_one_letter_code
_entity_poly.pdbx_strand_id
1 'polypeptide(L)'
;MPYHVIVLVFVLTGSAACTLPGPGMYGAPPTRVSEGQSTFLLRRQGNEVEAIRTSVEILPSRAAVSGRAGLAVRRVTGCDIAWMRGDAALLRMGLDCGEGALLPPGRPELDCDVIDEITATGAVYTELAIRCGALSGSAWRPAER
;
A
#
# COMPACT_ATOMS: atom_id res chain seq x y z
N MET A 1 22.83 -19.05 26.00
CA MET A 1 23.21 -17.63 26.20
C MET A 1 23.59 -16.85 24.93
N PRO A 2 24.09 -17.43 23.80
CA PRO A 2 24.32 -16.64 22.57
C PRO A 2 23.02 -16.31 21.82
N TYR A 3 21.97 -17.11 21.98
CA TYR A 3 20.69 -16.96 21.31
C TYR A 3 19.97 -15.65 21.67
N HIS A 4 20.08 -15.18 22.92
CA HIS A 4 19.48 -13.90 23.33
C HIS A 4 20.13 -12.71 22.67
N VAL A 5 21.45 -12.74 22.47
CA VAL A 5 22.19 -11.67 21.77
C VAL A 5 21.83 -11.65 20.29
N ILE A 6 21.74 -12.84 19.66
CA ILE A 6 21.33 -12.96 18.26
C ILE A 6 19.89 -12.47 18.06
N VAL A 7 18.96 -12.85 18.95
CA VAL A 7 17.56 -12.38 18.91
C VAL A 7 17.47 -10.87 19.12
N LEU A 8 18.21 -10.32 20.07
CA LEU A 8 18.23 -8.88 20.35
C LEU A 8 18.75 -8.08 19.15
N VAL A 9 19.83 -8.54 18.51
CA VAL A 9 20.40 -7.91 17.31
C VAL A 9 19.39 -7.94 16.16
N PHE A 10 18.74 -9.09 15.91
CA PHE A 10 17.76 -9.24 14.83
C PHE A 10 16.52 -8.35 15.03
N VAL A 11 16.06 -8.20 16.28
CA VAL A 11 14.93 -7.32 16.64
C VAL A 11 15.29 -5.84 16.43
N LEU A 12 16.52 -5.44 16.75
CA LEU A 12 16.94 -4.04 16.64
C LEU A 12 17.15 -3.60 15.18
N THR A 13 17.74 -4.43 14.32
CA THR A 13 17.96 -4.06 12.89
C THR A 13 16.74 -4.23 11.99
N GLY A 14 15.77 -5.07 12.34
CA GLY A 14 14.58 -5.33 11.50
C GLY A 14 13.60 -4.15 11.36
N SER A 15 13.64 -3.18 12.28
CA SER A 15 12.65 -2.09 12.34
C SER A 15 12.75 -1.08 11.19
N ALA A 16 13.90 -0.98 10.51
CA ALA A 16 14.08 -0.06 9.39
C ALA A 16 13.42 -0.53 8.08
N ALA A 17 13.14 -1.83 7.94
CA ALA A 17 12.64 -2.41 6.68
C ALA A 17 11.13 -2.21 6.46
N CYS A 18 10.35 -1.91 7.51
CA CYS A 18 8.88 -1.85 7.41
C CYS A 18 8.34 -0.59 6.73
N THR A 19 9.19 0.32 6.24
CA THR A 19 8.75 1.59 5.62
C THR A 19 9.28 1.78 4.19
N LEU A 20 9.50 0.66 3.50
CA LEU A 20 9.90 0.62 2.09
C LEU A 20 8.84 1.29 1.20
N PRO A 21 9.27 2.08 0.19
CA PRO A 21 8.35 2.66 -0.77
C PRO A 21 7.71 1.58 -1.67
N GLY A 22 6.48 1.81 -2.11
CA GLY A 22 5.83 0.97 -3.11
C GLY A 22 6.49 1.04 -4.50
N PRO A 23 6.23 0.06 -5.38
CA PRO A 23 6.65 0.13 -6.79
C PRO A 23 6.10 1.39 -7.45
N GLY A 24 7.00 2.24 -7.94
CA GLY A 24 6.70 3.59 -8.44
C GLY A 24 7.30 4.68 -7.56
N MET A 25 7.36 4.49 -6.23
CA MET A 25 7.81 5.53 -5.29
C MET A 25 9.33 5.48 -4.98
N TYR A 26 10.09 4.66 -5.69
CA TYR A 26 11.54 4.58 -5.51
C TYR A 26 12.23 5.91 -5.87
N GLY A 27 13.20 6.31 -5.04
CA GLY A 27 13.90 7.59 -5.17
C GLY A 27 13.15 8.81 -4.64
N ALA A 28 11.87 8.69 -4.30
CA ALA A 28 11.12 9.78 -3.67
C ALA A 28 11.55 9.98 -2.20
N PRO A 29 11.97 11.20 -1.80
CA PRO A 29 12.45 11.46 -0.46
C PRO A 29 11.30 11.35 0.57
N PRO A 30 11.51 10.67 1.71
CA PRO A 30 10.49 10.53 2.74
C PRO A 30 10.36 11.81 3.57
N THR A 31 9.12 12.24 3.83
CA THR A 31 8.78 13.36 4.72
C THR A 31 7.87 12.85 5.84
N ARG A 32 8.31 12.98 7.10
CA ARG A 32 7.52 12.55 8.27
C ARG A 32 6.58 13.67 8.71
N VAL A 33 5.28 13.37 8.81
CA VAL A 33 4.26 14.34 9.27
C VAL A 33 3.29 13.67 10.23
N SER A 34 2.98 14.37 11.32
CA SER A 34 1.97 13.93 12.28
C SER A 34 0.69 14.72 12.09
N GLU A 35 -0.44 14.02 12.14
CA GLU A 35 -1.77 14.59 12.20
C GLU A 35 -2.62 13.86 13.23
N GLY A 36 -3.04 14.60 14.25
CA GLY A 36 -3.73 14.03 15.41
C GLY A 36 -2.92 12.89 16.01
N GLN A 37 -3.49 11.68 15.99
CA GLN A 37 -2.86 10.47 16.55
C GLN A 37 -2.08 9.65 15.50
N SER A 38 -2.12 10.07 14.23
CA SER A 38 -1.43 9.37 13.14
C SER A 38 -0.14 10.06 12.73
N THR A 39 0.92 9.28 12.58
CA THR A 39 2.18 9.76 12.00
C THR A 39 2.39 9.06 10.66
N PHE A 40 2.62 9.82 9.60
CA PHE A 40 2.80 9.33 8.24
C PHE A 40 4.22 9.59 7.75
N LEU A 41 4.75 8.65 6.98
CA LEU A 41 5.90 8.85 6.12
C LEU A 41 5.39 9.06 4.69
N LEU A 42 5.45 10.31 4.25
CA LEU A 42 4.96 10.74 2.94
C LEU A 42 6.08 10.68 1.91
N ARG A 43 5.78 10.21 0.71
CA ARG A 43 6.67 10.26 -0.44
C ARG A 43 5.88 10.79 -1.63
N ARG A 44 6.41 11.83 -2.26
CA ARG A 44 5.79 12.44 -3.44
C ARG A 44 6.61 12.11 -4.69
N GLN A 45 5.93 11.69 -5.73
CA GLN A 45 6.49 11.57 -7.07
C GLN A 45 5.51 12.20 -8.08
N GLY A 46 5.91 13.31 -8.69
CA GLY A 46 5.02 14.09 -9.55
C GLY A 46 3.74 14.50 -8.82
N ASN A 47 2.60 14.11 -9.37
CA ASN A 47 1.27 14.37 -8.81
C ASN A 47 0.69 13.18 -8.01
N GLU A 48 1.52 12.21 -7.63
CA GLU A 48 1.12 11.12 -6.73
C GLU A 48 1.86 11.21 -5.40
N VAL A 49 1.17 10.88 -4.31
CA VAL A 49 1.74 10.77 -2.97
C VAL A 49 1.40 9.42 -2.35
N GLU A 50 2.42 8.76 -1.83
CA GLU A 50 2.29 7.61 -0.94
C GLU A 50 2.42 8.07 0.52
N ALA A 51 1.50 7.62 1.37
CA ALA A 51 1.46 7.91 2.80
C ALA A 51 1.44 6.59 3.58
N ILE A 52 2.58 6.23 4.16
CA ILE A 52 2.70 5.05 5.03
C ILE A 52 2.52 5.49 6.49
N ARG A 53 1.56 4.90 7.19
CA ARG A 53 1.36 5.14 8.61
C ARG A 53 2.45 4.43 9.42
N THR A 54 3.11 5.17 10.30
CA THR A 54 4.20 4.70 11.17
C THR A 54 3.86 4.80 12.66
N SER A 55 2.69 5.34 13.00
CA SER A 55 2.16 5.33 14.37
C SER A 55 1.45 4.01 14.69
N VAL A 56 1.54 3.58 15.95
CA VAL A 56 0.75 2.47 16.48
C VAL A 56 -0.56 3.05 17.01
N GLU A 57 -1.69 2.54 16.53
CA GLU A 57 -3.02 2.89 17.05
C GLU A 57 -3.85 1.62 17.15
N ILE A 58 -4.67 1.52 18.20
CA ILE A 58 -5.53 0.35 18.45
C ILE A 58 -6.81 0.50 17.63
N LEU A 59 -7.09 -0.48 16.76
CA LEU A 59 -8.29 -0.59 15.91
C LEU A 59 -8.73 0.75 15.29
N PRO A 60 -7.85 1.47 14.57
CA PRO A 60 -8.23 2.75 13.99
C PRO A 60 -9.22 2.53 12.83
N SER A 61 -10.25 3.36 12.75
CA SER A 61 -11.14 3.32 11.59
C SER A 61 -10.39 3.79 10.34
N ARG A 62 -10.59 3.07 9.23
CA ARG A 62 -10.02 3.46 7.93
C ARG A 62 -10.41 4.89 7.54
N ALA A 63 -11.66 5.27 7.78
CA ALA A 63 -12.18 6.60 7.47
C ALA A 63 -11.45 7.70 8.27
N ALA A 64 -11.19 7.47 9.56
CA ALA A 64 -10.46 8.43 10.40
C ALA A 64 -9.00 8.57 9.94
N VAL A 65 -8.33 7.45 9.65
CA VAL A 65 -6.93 7.49 9.19
C VAL A 65 -6.81 8.16 7.82
N SER A 66 -7.68 7.84 6.87
CA SER A 66 -7.69 8.46 5.54
C SER A 66 -7.98 9.96 5.60
N GLY A 67 -8.90 10.40 6.45
CA GLY A 67 -9.15 11.82 6.70
C GLY A 67 -7.90 12.56 7.22
N ARG A 68 -7.20 11.99 8.20
CA ARG A 68 -5.96 12.57 8.75
C ARG A 68 -4.82 12.56 7.73
N ALA A 69 -4.66 11.48 6.98
CA ALA A 69 -3.67 11.39 5.92
C ALA A 69 -3.93 12.45 4.83
N GLY A 70 -5.18 12.67 4.45
CA GLY A 70 -5.54 13.70 3.48
C GLY A 70 -5.23 15.11 3.95
N LEU A 71 -5.44 15.41 5.24
CA LEU A 71 -5.03 16.67 5.85
C LEU A 71 -3.49 16.83 5.86
N ALA A 72 -2.76 15.77 6.23
CA ALA A 72 -1.30 15.77 6.23
C ALA A 72 -0.74 16.09 4.84
N VAL A 73 -1.27 15.42 3.82
CA VAL A 73 -0.83 15.60 2.43
C VAL A 73 -1.13 17.01 1.95
N ARG A 74 -2.36 17.51 2.13
CA ARG A 74 -2.72 18.90 1.77
C ARG A 74 -1.81 19.93 2.46
N ARG A 75 -1.48 19.72 3.74
CA ARG A 75 -0.58 20.62 4.47
C ARG A 75 0.83 20.64 3.87
N VAL A 76 1.35 19.49 3.43
CA VAL A 76 2.71 19.38 2.88
C VAL A 76 2.80 19.85 1.44
N THR A 77 1.80 19.53 0.62
CA THR A 77 1.85 19.77 -0.83
C THR A 77 1.18 21.07 -1.24
N GLY A 78 0.20 21.55 -0.47
CA GLY A 78 -0.68 22.67 -0.85
C GLY A 78 -1.69 22.33 -1.94
N CYS A 79 -1.71 21.10 -2.45
CA CYS A 79 -2.60 20.68 -3.54
C CYS A 79 -3.83 19.94 -3.01
N ASP A 80 -4.92 19.95 -3.76
CA ASP A 80 -6.10 19.16 -3.47
C ASP A 80 -5.89 17.68 -3.76
N ILE A 81 -6.72 16.82 -3.16
CA ILE A 81 -6.66 15.37 -3.36
C ILE A 81 -7.74 14.99 -4.37
N ALA A 82 -7.32 14.56 -5.55
CA ALA A 82 -8.19 14.09 -6.63
C ALA A 82 -8.79 12.71 -6.33
N TRP A 83 -7.98 11.80 -5.79
CA TRP A 83 -8.40 10.46 -5.43
C TRP A 83 -7.54 9.91 -4.31
N MET A 84 -8.08 8.91 -3.59
CA MET A 84 -7.39 8.21 -2.52
C MET A 84 -7.73 6.73 -2.54
N ARG A 85 -6.71 5.86 -2.46
CA ARG A 85 -6.83 4.40 -2.39
C ARG A 85 -5.81 3.84 -1.38
N GLY A 86 -5.98 2.60 -1.00
CA GLY A 86 -5.09 1.88 -0.08
C GLY A 86 -5.90 1.36 1.09
N ASP A 87 -5.26 1.17 2.24
CA ASP A 87 -5.86 0.77 3.51
C ASP A 87 -5.43 1.74 4.63
N ALA A 88 -5.63 1.38 5.90
CA ALA A 88 -5.26 2.25 7.02
C ALA A 88 -3.75 2.26 7.33
N ALA A 89 -2.96 1.37 6.74
CA ALA A 89 -1.51 1.33 6.90
C ALA A 89 -0.80 2.07 5.76
N LEU A 90 -1.29 1.94 4.53
CA LEU A 90 -0.71 2.59 3.36
C LEU A 90 -1.80 3.19 2.49
N LEU A 91 -1.68 4.48 2.21
CA LEU A 91 -2.57 5.22 1.31
C LEU A 91 -1.78 5.76 0.13
N ARG A 92 -2.37 5.72 -1.06
CA ARG A 92 -1.91 6.43 -2.25
C ARG A 92 -2.95 7.44 -2.69
N MET A 93 -2.47 8.58 -3.13
CA MET A 93 -3.29 9.75 -3.43
C MET A 93 -2.81 10.42 -4.71
N GLY A 94 -3.76 10.77 -5.58
CA GLY A 94 -3.51 11.68 -6.68
C GLY A 94 -3.76 13.11 -6.23
N LEU A 95 -2.88 14.01 -6.62
CA LEU A 95 -2.99 15.44 -6.38
C LEU A 95 -3.60 16.16 -7.58
N ASP A 96 -4.37 17.20 -7.29
CA ASP A 96 -4.73 18.24 -8.24
C ASP A 96 -4.08 19.56 -7.78
N CYS A 97 -3.05 19.99 -8.50
CA CYS A 97 -2.32 21.22 -8.23
C CYS A 97 -2.73 22.36 -9.20
N GLY A 98 -3.90 22.25 -9.85
CA GLY A 98 -4.41 23.24 -10.81
C GLY A 98 -4.13 22.91 -12.28
N GLU A 99 -3.39 21.84 -12.56
CA GLU A 99 -3.13 21.32 -13.91
C GLU A 99 -4.11 20.20 -14.32
N GLY A 100 -5.07 19.89 -13.44
CA GLY A 100 -6.03 18.80 -13.58
C GLY A 100 -5.65 17.58 -12.74
N ALA A 101 -6.68 16.98 -12.15
CA ALA A 101 -6.58 15.75 -11.40
C ALA A 101 -6.00 14.59 -12.23
N LEU A 102 -4.98 13.91 -11.71
CA LEU A 102 -4.61 12.58 -12.22
C LEU A 102 -5.82 11.65 -12.10
N LEU A 103 -6.08 10.85 -13.13
CA LEU A 103 -7.02 9.73 -12.98
C LEU A 103 -6.45 8.70 -12.00
N PRO A 104 -7.28 8.07 -11.16
CA PRO A 104 -6.82 6.96 -10.34
C PRO A 104 -6.30 5.84 -11.26
N PRO A 105 -5.21 5.14 -10.88
CA PRO A 105 -4.77 3.99 -11.65
C PRO A 105 -5.94 2.99 -11.78
N GLY A 106 -6.20 2.57 -13.02
CA GLY A 106 -7.22 1.59 -13.34
C GLY A 106 -6.95 0.30 -12.59
N ARG A 107 -8.00 -0.36 -12.10
CA ARG A 107 -7.86 -1.76 -11.68
C ARG A 107 -7.82 -2.59 -12.95
N PRO A 108 -6.84 -3.50 -13.13
CA PRO A 108 -6.98 -4.49 -14.19
C PRO A 108 -8.27 -5.27 -13.91
N GLU A 109 -9.07 -5.50 -14.95
CA GLU A 109 -10.14 -6.46 -14.82
C GLU A 109 -9.53 -7.85 -14.84
N LEU A 110 -9.75 -8.59 -13.75
CA LEU A 110 -9.19 -9.93 -13.55
C LEU A 110 -10.28 -10.94 -13.86
N ASP A 111 -9.98 -11.87 -14.76
CA ASP A 111 -10.73 -13.11 -14.94
C ASP A 111 -10.13 -14.14 -14.01
N CYS A 112 -10.92 -14.66 -13.08
CA CYS A 112 -10.43 -15.55 -12.04
C CYS A 112 -11.28 -16.82 -11.99
N ASP A 113 -10.64 -17.95 -12.30
CA ASP A 113 -11.23 -19.28 -12.19
C ASP A 113 -10.78 -19.97 -10.90
N VAL A 114 -11.71 -20.68 -10.25
CA VAL A 114 -11.39 -21.61 -9.16
C VAL A 114 -10.92 -22.91 -9.80
N ILE A 115 -9.69 -23.32 -9.51
CA ILE A 115 -9.04 -24.46 -10.20
C ILE A 115 -9.05 -25.77 -9.39
N ASP A 116 -9.56 -25.76 -8.15
CA ASP A 116 -9.75 -26.96 -7.32
C ASP A 116 -11.21 -27.12 -6.90
N GLU A 117 -11.93 -28.02 -7.59
CA GLU A 117 -13.32 -28.36 -7.33
C GLU A 117 -13.44 -29.65 -6.51
N ILE A 118 -14.33 -29.64 -5.53
CA ILE A 118 -14.65 -30.77 -4.63
C ILE A 118 -15.28 -31.91 -5.43
N THR A 119 -14.62 -33.06 -5.57
CA THR A 119 -15.33 -34.32 -5.84
C THR A 119 -15.84 -34.95 -4.53
N ALA A 120 -17.13 -35.26 -4.51
CA ALA A 120 -17.92 -35.70 -3.37
C ALA A 120 -17.44 -37.03 -2.75
N THR A 121 -16.35 -37.01 -1.97
CA THR A 121 -15.99 -38.07 -1.02
C THR A 121 -14.99 -37.56 0.04
N GLY A 122 -15.44 -36.60 0.86
CA GLY A 122 -15.00 -36.46 2.25
C GLY A 122 -13.50 -36.44 2.59
N ALA A 123 -12.65 -35.72 1.85
CA ALA A 123 -11.24 -35.53 2.20
C ALA A 123 -10.88 -34.04 2.35
N VAL A 124 -9.94 -33.82 3.28
CA VAL A 124 -9.52 -32.56 3.91
C VAL A 124 -8.88 -31.56 2.94
N TYR A 125 -9.14 -30.27 3.15
CA TYR A 125 -8.51 -29.12 2.50
C TYR A 125 -6.99 -29.23 2.47
N THR A 126 -6.36 -28.97 1.32
CA THR A 126 -4.97 -28.51 1.33
C THR A 126 -4.78 -27.15 0.66
N GLU A 127 -5.35 -26.83 -0.51
CA GLU A 127 -5.16 -25.50 -1.10
C GLU A 127 -6.42 -25.04 -1.88
N LEU A 128 -6.96 -23.86 -1.59
CA LEU A 128 -7.90 -23.18 -2.48
C LEU A 128 -7.04 -22.43 -3.50
N ALA A 129 -6.92 -22.96 -4.71
CA ALA A 129 -6.20 -22.28 -5.77
C ALA A 129 -7.14 -21.49 -6.70
N ILE A 130 -6.80 -20.23 -6.92
CA ILE A 130 -7.49 -19.33 -7.85
C ILE A 130 -6.48 -18.94 -8.93
N ARG A 131 -6.83 -19.18 -10.19
CA ARG A 131 -6.04 -18.71 -11.33
C ARG A 131 -6.66 -17.43 -11.85
N CYS A 132 -5.94 -16.32 -11.73
CA CYS A 132 -6.36 -15.05 -12.32
C CYS A 132 -5.52 -14.70 -13.55
N GLY A 133 -6.17 -14.29 -14.63
CA GLY A 133 -5.58 -13.63 -15.79
C GLY A 133 -6.16 -12.23 -15.97
N ALA A 134 -5.39 -11.31 -16.55
CA ALA A 134 -5.98 -10.03 -16.98
C ALA A 134 -6.86 -10.29 -18.22
N LEU A 135 -8.12 -9.84 -18.19
CA LEU A 135 -8.97 -9.86 -19.38
C LEU A 135 -8.29 -9.00 -20.46
N SER A 136 -8.14 -9.56 -21.66
CA SER A 136 -7.36 -8.96 -22.76
C SER A 136 -7.82 -7.53 -23.06
N GLY A 137 -7.06 -6.57 -22.55
CA GLY A 137 -7.26 -5.13 -22.77
C GLY A 137 -6.04 -4.29 -22.37
N SER A 138 -5.15 -4.81 -21.51
CA SER A 138 -3.85 -4.21 -21.24
C SER A 138 -2.77 -5.30 -21.25
N ALA A 139 -1.93 -5.28 -22.28
CA ALA A 139 -0.79 -6.17 -22.41
C ALA A 139 0.25 -5.87 -21.33
N TRP A 140 0.15 -6.54 -20.18
CA TRP A 140 1.28 -6.65 -19.25
C TRP A 140 2.23 -7.72 -19.78
N ARG A 141 3.40 -7.31 -20.30
CA ARG A 141 4.51 -8.21 -20.62
C ARG A 141 5.33 -8.43 -19.35
N PRO A 142 5.56 -9.68 -18.89
CA PRO A 142 6.52 -9.94 -17.83
C PRO A 142 7.93 -9.56 -18.31
N ALA A 143 8.72 -8.93 -17.43
CA ALA A 143 10.14 -8.75 -17.67
C ALA A 143 10.85 -10.09 -17.43
N GLU A 144 11.31 -10.71 -18.51
CA GLU A 144 12.16 -11.90 -18.49
C GLU A 144 13.54 -11.53 -17.91
N ARG A 145 14.03 -12.33 -16.95
CA ARG A 145 15.45 -12.45 -16.62
C ARG A 145 15.78 -13.92 -16.39
#